data_AF-A0A4Q5V5B5-F1
#
_entry.id   AF-A0A4Q5V5B5-F1
#
_cell.length_a   1.000
_cell.length_b   1.000
_cell.length_c   1.000
_cell.angle_alpha   90.00
_cell.angle_beta   90.00
_cell.angle_gamma   90.00
#
_symmetry.space_group_name_H-M   'P 1'
#
loop_
_entity.id
_entity.type
_entity.pdbx_description
1 polymer ?
#
loop_
_entity_poly.entity_id
_entity_poly.type
_entity_poly.pdbx_seq_one_letter_code
_entity_poly.pdbx_strand_id
1 'polypeptide(L)'
;MEAVELLIKAITDKGLTPSVSLDRPTYIQPEDRMEYRAARIVLILGTLNTPQGLSKTIIACVDFLLRNEGFQSKFIIEYFQGQKNILNKLGAFSSGTQAEIDFNVVQYKSVPWDIRFNDMFLYLYIREWITYKSDANDKNVRILLSEKAKPYFEKIKEAFPKELNFLSLFGRRMFEDRTVNIITEVIPNSYWKQNVETDH
;
A
#
# COMPACT_ATOMS: atom_id res chain seq x y z
N MET A 1 -22.43 30.59 -11.10
CA MET A 1 -22.70 29.47 -10.17
C MET A 1 -21.37 28.94 -9.73
N GLU A 2 -20.99 29.19 -8.49
CA GLU A 2 -19.73 28.69 -7.93
C GLU A 2 -19.77 27.16 -7.88
N ALA A 3 -18.63 26.49 -8.09
CA ALA A 3 -18.56 25.02 -8.15
C ALA A 3 -19.15 24.32 -6.91
N VAL A 4 -19.14 25.02 -5.76
CA VAL A 4 -19.74 24.57 -4.50
C VAL A 4 -21.27 24.51 -4.59
N GLU A 5 -21.92 25.46 -5.25
CA GLU A 5 -23.39 25.48 -5.41
C GLU A 5 -23.88 24.34 -6.30
N LEU A 6 -23.12 24.01 -7.34
CA LEU A 6 -23.37 22.85 -8.21
C LEU A 6 -23.28 21.53 -7.44
N LEU A 7 -22.29 21.41 -6.56
CA LEU A 7 -22.11 20.22 -5.71
C LEU A 7 -23.26 20.08 -4.71
N ILE A 8 -23.64 21.16 -4.03
CA ILE A 8 -24.74 21.17 -3.07
C ILE A 8 -26.03 20.75 -3.76
N LYS A 9 -26.35 21.36 -4.89
CA LYS A 9 -27.56 21.03 -5.66
C LYS A 9 -27.58 19.56 -6.09
N ALA A 10 -26.46 19.03 -6.59
CA ALA A 10 -26.37 17.64 -7.01
C ALA A 10 -26.54 16.62 -5.86
N ILE A 11 -26.13 16.97 -4.63
CA ILE A 11 -26.33 16.14 -3.44
C ILE A 11 -27.80 16.17 -3.00
N THR A 12 -28.40 17.37 -3.00
CA THR A 12 -29.82 17.57 -2.62
C THR A 12 -30.76 16.87 -3.62
N ASP A 13 -30.53 17.01 -4.92
CA ASP A 13 -31.37 16.42 -5.98
C ASP A 13 -31.36 14.88 -5.94
N LYS A 14 -30.31 14.26 -5.39
CA LYS A 14 -30.20 12.80 -5.23
C LYS A 14 -30.86 12.26 -3.96
N GLY A 15 -31.47 13.12 -3.14
CA GLY A 15 -32.10 12.71 -1.87
C GLY A 15 -31.12 12.09 -0.88
N LEU A 16 -29.83 12.36 -1.02
CA LEU A 16 -28.78 11.84 -0.14
C LEU A 16 -28.85 12.60 1.19
N THR A 17 -29.58 12.04 2.17
CA THR A 17 -29.50 12.51 3.55
C THR A 17 -28.11 12.16 4.10
N PRO A 18 -27.31 13.14 4.58
CA PRO A 18 -26.08 12.84 5.29
C PRO A 18 -26.41 12.05 6.56
N SER A 19 -26.28 10.72 6.53
CA SER A 19 -26.36 9.93 7.76
C SER A 19 -24.98 9.95 8.41
N VAL A 20 -24.79 10.84 9.37
CA VAL A 20 -23.65 10.71 10.29
C VAL A 20 -24.02 9.59 11.26
N SER A 21 -23.53 8.37 11.00
CA SER A 21 -23.57 7.32 12.01
C SER A 21 -22.75 7.81 13.21
N LEU A 22 -23.44 8.14 14.30
CA LEU A 22 -22.84 8.50 15.58
C LEU A 22 -22.43 7.26 16.38
N ASP A 23 -22.78 6.05 15.91
CA ASP A 23 -22.26 4.78 16.39
C ASP A 23 -20.83 4.60 15.86
N ARG A 24 -19.93 5.50 16.26
CA ARG A 24 -18.51 5.26 16.10
C ARG A 24 -18.15 4.09 17.01
N PRO A 25 -17.42 3.07 16.52
CA PRO A 25 -16.84 2.09 17.41
C PRO A 25 -16.02 2.86 18.46
N THR A 26 -16.32 2.60 19.74
CA THR A 26 -15.78 3.31 20.91
C THR A 26 -14.24 3.24 20.99
N TYR A 27 -13.63 2.40 20.15
CA TYR A 27 -12.21 2.26 19.94
C TYR A 27 -11.91 2.11 18.45
N ILE A 28 -11.40 3.17 17.81
CA ILE A 28 -10.80 3.08 16.48
C ILE A 28 -9.32 2.73 16.69
N GLN A 29 -8.92 1.55 16.23
CA GLN A 29 -7.51 1.13 16.22
C GLN A 29 -6.69 2.21 15.50
N PRO A 30 -5.54 2.66 16.03
CA PRO A 30 -4.71 3.68 15.39
C PRO A 30 -4.44 3.40 13.90
N GLU A 31 -4.31 2.13 13.53
CA GLU A 31 -4.04 1.62 12.19
C GLU A 31 -5.18 1.90 11.20
N ASP A 32 -6.40 2.07 11.69
CA ASP A 32 -7.58 2.37 10.86
C ASP A 32 -7.74 3.89 10.60
N ARG A 33 -6.96 4.74 11.28
CA ARG A 33 -7.01 6.19 11.07
C ARG A 33 -6.42 6.59 9.73
N MET A 34 -6.99 7.61 9.10
CA MET A 34 -6.54 8.10 7.78
C MET A 34 -5.08 8.55 7.84
N GLU A 35 -4.68 9.20 8.92
CA GLU A 35 -3.33 9.69 9.17
C GLU A 35 -2.32 8.56 9.20
N TYR A 36 -2.65 7.46 9.89
CA TYR A 36 -1.78 6.30 10.00
C TYR A 36 -1.62 5.62 8.64
N ARG A 37 -2.74 5.38 7.95
CA ARG A 37 -2.73 4.75 6.62
C ARG A 37 -1.97 5.60 5.59
N ALA A 38 -2.22 6.92 5.58
CA ALA A 38 -1.52 7.87 4.72
C ALA A 38 -0.01 7.99 5.07
N ALA A 39 0.37 7.89 6.34
CA ALA A 39 1.77 7.86 6.77
C ALA A 39 2.51 6.65 6.19
N ARG A 40 1.85 5.49 6.07
CA ARG A 40 2.43 4.31 5.40
C ARG A 40 2.70 4.55 3.92
N ILE A 41 1.82 5.27 3.22
CA ILE A 41 2.06 5.69 1.82
C ILE A 41 3.29 6.60 1.72
N VAL A 42 3.42 7.57 2.65
CA VAL A 42 4.60 8.43 2.73
C VAL A 42 5.87 7.62 2.98
N LEU A 43 5.81 6.61 3.86
CA LEU A 43 6.92 5.69 4.10
C LEU A 43 7.33 4.95 2.83
N ILE A 44 6.37 4.36 2.11
CA ILE A 44 6.61 3.65 0.85
C ILE A 44 7.29 4.57 -0.18
N LEU A 45 6.73 5.77 -0.39
CA LEU A 45 7.26 6.73 -1.36
C LEU A 45 8.63 7.27 -0.97
N GLY A 46 8.86 7.51 0.33
CA GLY A 46 10.14 8.01 0.86
C GLY A 46 11.26 6.97 0.84
N THR A 47 10.95 5.69 1.03
CA THR A 47 11.95 4.62 0.99
C THR A 47 12.23 4.15 -0.44
N LEU A 48 11.20 3.89 -1.23
CA LEU A 48 11.32 3.47 -2.63
C LEU A 48 11.46 4.67 -3.58
N ASN A 49 12.04 5.77 -3.10
CA ASN A 49 12.10 7.10 -3.72
C ASN A 49 12.67 7.09 -5.15
N THR A 50 11.81 6.80 -6.13
CA THR A 50 12.15 6.74 -7.55
C THR A 50 11.95 8.13 -8.19
N PRO A 51 12.90 8.62 -9.01
CA PRO A 51 12.75 9.88 -9.73
C PRO A 51 11.54 9.91 -10.67
N GLN A 52 11.08 8.74 -11.11
CA GLN A 52 9.93 8.58 -12.00
C GLN A 52 8.61 8.44 -11.23
N GLY A 53 8.65 8.29 -9.91
CA GLY A 53 7.49 7.99 -9.09
C GLY A 53 7.01 6.54 -9.20
N LEU A 54 6.06 6.21 -8.33
CA LEU A 54 5.43 4.90 -8.24
C LEU A 54 4.02 4.95 -8.82
N SER A 55 3.54 3.88 -9.44
CA SER A 55 2.12 3.78 -9.79
C SER A 55 1.28 3.57 -8.53
N LYS A 56 -0.03 3.83 -8.64
CA LYS A 56 -0.99 3.46 -7.59
C LYS A 56 -0.91 1.96 -7.27
N THR A 57 -0.81 1.13 -8.31
CA THR A 57 -0.79 -0.33 -8.20
C THR A 57 0.38 -0.81 -7.35
N ILE A 58 1.60 -0.34 -7.63
CA ILE A 58 2.78 -0.78 -6.86
C ILE A 58 2.70 -0.30 -5.41
N ILE A 59 2.20 0.91 -5.14
CA ILE A 59 2.02 1.41 -3.78
C ILE A 59 1.05 0.53 -3.01
N ALA A 60 -0.08 0.16 -3.61
CA ALA A 60 -1.08 -0.68 -2.97
C ALA A 60 -0.58 -2.12 -2.72
N CYS A 61 0.15 -2.68 -3.68
CA CYS A 61 0.85 -3.96 -3.54
C CYS A 61 1.85 -3.96 -2.38
N VAL A 62 2.65 -2.90 -2.25
CA VAL A 62 3.63 -2.78 -1.17
C VAL A 62 2.93 -2.58 0.17
N ASP A 63 1.93 -1.70 0.26
CA ASP A 63 1.12 -1.50 1.47
C ASP A 63 0.47 -2.81 1.96
N PHE A 64 -0.02 -3.65 1.03
CA PHE A 64 -0.51 -4.98 1.36
C PHE A 64 0.54 -5.84 2.06
N LEU A 65 1.76 -5.90 1.54
CA LEU A 65 2.85 -6.66 2.15
C LEU A 65 3.18 -6.10 3.54
N LEU A 66 3.18 -4.78 3.71
CA LEU A 66 3.43 -4.14 5.01
C LEU A 66 2.33 -4.44 6.04
N ARG A 67 1.08 -4.64 5.62
CA ARG A 67 -0.03 -5.03 6.50
C ARG A 67 -0.06 -6.52 6.82
N ASN A 68 0.57 -7.34 5.99
CA ASN A 68 0.46 -8.79 6.06
C ASN A 68 1.87 -9.42 6.12
N GLU A 69 2.50 -9.32 7.30
CA GLU A 69 3.87 -9.83 7.55
C GLU A 69 4.05 -11.29 7.11
N GLY A 70 3.00 -12.12 7.23
CA GLY A 70 3.01 -13.53 6.81
C GLY A 70 3.33 -13.77 5.33
N PHE A 71 3.11 -12.78 4.45
CA PHE A 71 3.45 -12.88 3.03
C PHE A 71 4.85 -12.33 2.69
N GLN A 72 5.50 -11.60 3.60
CA GLN A 72 6.75 -10.90 3.31
C GLN A 72 7.89 -11.86 2.99
N SER A 73 8.08 -12.93 3.77
CA SER A 73 9.14 -13.91 3.53
C SER A 73 9.01 -14.58 2.17
N LYS A 74 7.79 -15.02 1.82
CA LYS A 74 7.50 -15.63 0.51
C LYS A 74 7.73 -14.64 -0.62
N PHE A 75 7.27 -13.40 -0.46
CA PHE A 75 7.50 -12.34 -1.43
C PHE A 75 9.00 -12.08 -1.65
N ILE A 76 9.81 -12.01 -0.58
CA ILE A 76 11.27 -11.81 -0.67
C ILE A 76 11.91 -12.96 -1.46
N ILE A 77 11.54 -14.21 -1.18
CA ILE A 77 12.06 -15.39 -1.87
C ILE A 77 11.77 -15.32 -3.37
N GLU A 78 10.51 -15.08 -3.74
CA GLU A 78 10.10 -15.02 -5.14
C GLU A 78 10.69 -13.80 -5.87
N TYR A 79 10.75 -12.64 -5.20
CA TYR A 79 11.22 -11.41 -5.81
C TYR A 79 12.73 -11.46 -6.15
N PHE A 80 13.52 -12.10 -5.29
CA PHE A 80 14.97 -12.27 -5.45
C PHE A 80 15.36 -13.65 -5.98
N GLN A 81 14.41 -14.45 -6.46
CA GLN A 81 14.68 -15.78 -7.01
C GLN A 81 15.79 -15.70 -8.09
N GLY A 82 16.78 -16.59 -7.96
CA GLY A 82 17.95 -16.62 -8.85
C GLY A 82 19.08 -15.64 -8.50
N GLN A 83 18.95 -14.81 -7.45
CA GLN A 83 20.02 -13.94 -6.98
C GLN A 83 20.86 -14.59 -5.87
N LYS A 84 22.19 -14.53 -5.99
CA LYS A 84 23.13 -15.16 -5.03
C LYS A 84 23.04 -14.60 -3.61
N ASN A 85 22.53 -13.39 -3.42
CA ASN A 85 22.46 -12.69 -2.12
C ASN A 85 21.13 -12.89 -1.38
N ILE A 86 20.26 -13.80 -1.83
CA ILE A 86 18.93 -14.02 -1.25
C ILE A 86 18.98 -14.42 0.23
N LEU A 87 19.94 -15.28 0.61
CA LEU A 87 20.12 -15.72 1.99
C LEU A 87 20.55 -14.58 2.92
N ASN A 88 21.35 -13.63 2.42
CA ASN A 88 21.75 -12.46 3.19
C ASN A 88 20.55 -11.52 3.42
N LYS A 89 19.65 -11.40 2.45
CA LYS A 89 18.43 -10.60 2.58
C LYS A 89 17.40 -11.23 3.52
N LEU A 90 17.30 -12.57 3.50
CA LEU A 90 16.45 -13.31 4.43
C LEU A 90 17.01 -13.30 5.86
N GLY A 91 18.33 -13.45 6.03
CA GLY A 91 18.96 -13.37 7.34
C GLY A 91 18.89 -11.98 7.98
N ALA A 92 18.79 -10.92 7.17
CA ALA A 92 18.54 -9.56 7.64
C ALA A 92 17.07 -9.30 8.04
N PHE A 93 16.16 -10.22 7.71
CA PHE A 93 14.74 -10.10 7.98
C PHE A 93 14.34 -11.00 9.16
N SER A 94 13.98 -10.40 10.29
CA SER A 94 13.42 -11.12 11.43
C SER A 94 11.96 -11.49 11.10
N SER A 95 11.69 -12.76 10.78
CA SER A 95 10.33 -13.22 10.53
C SER A 95 9.50 -13.18 11.82
N GLY A 96 8.43 -12.38 11.83
CA GLY A 96 7.33 -12.59 12.77
C GLY A 96 6.69 -13.95 12.55
N THR A 97 6.08 -14.50 13.60
CA THR A 97 5.36 -15.78 13.59
C THR A 97 4.37 -15.84 12.42
N GLN A 98 4.30 -16.99 11.74
CA GLN A 98 3.28 -17.27 10.72
C GLN A 98 1.89 -17.02 11.33
N ALA A 99 1.21 -15.97 10.87
CA ALA A 99 -0.20 -15.78 11.17
C ALA A 99 -1.02 -16.80 10.38
N GLU A 100 -2.06 -17.39 10.99
CA GLU A 100 -3.15 -18.02 10.23
C GLU A 100 -3.81 -16.93 9.38
N ILE A 101 -3.88 -17.15 8.07
CA ILE A 101 -4.44 -16.17 7.13
C ILE A 101 -5.68 -16.77 6.48
N ASP A 102 -6.84 -16.14 6.69
CA ASP A 102 -8.07 -16.47 5.98
C ASP A 102 -7.98 -15.97 4.52
N PHE A 103 -7.89 -16.91 3.59
CA PHE A 103 -7.68 -16.71 2.15
C PHE A 103 -8.76 -15.83 1.50
N ASN A 104 -10.01 -15.93 1.97
CA ASN A 104 -11.13 -15.16 1.41
C ASN A 104 -11.01 -13.66 1.74
N VAL A 105 -10.32 -13.32 2.84
CA VAL A 105 -10.08 -11.94 3.25
C VAL A 105 -9.00 -11.27 2.39
N VAL A 106 -8.03 -12.05 1.90
CA VAL A 106 -6.89 -11.57 1.10
C VAL A 106 -7.31 -11.16 -0.31
N GLN A 107 -8.16 -11.96 -0.97
CA GLN A 107 -8.66 -11.64 -2.32
C GLN A 107 -9.58 -10.40 -2.36
N TYR A 108 -10.36 -10.14 -1.30
CA TYR A 108 -11.38 -9.09 -1.32
C TYR A 108 -10.98 -7.75 -0.67
N LYS A 109 -10.04 -7.72 0.30
CA LYS A 109 -9.78 -6.49 1.10
C LYS A 109 -8.52 -5.71 0.77
N SER A 110 -7.61 -6.22 -0.08
CA SER A 110 -6.26 -5.63 -0.16
C SER A 110 -5.54 -5.73 -1.52
N VAL A 111 -6.28 -5.98 -2.60
CA VAL A 111 -5.76 -5.93 -3.97
C VAL A 111 -5.53 -4.48 -4.43
N PRO A 112 -4.68 -4.22 -5.44
CA PRO A 112 -4.32 -2.87 -5.91
C PRO A 112 -5.49 -1.98 -6.37
N TRP A 113 -6.69 -2.55 -6.44
CA TRP A 113 -7.96 -1.91 -6.76
C TRP A 113 -8.65 -1.28 -5.52
N ASP A 114 -8.06 -1.37 -4.33
CA ASP A 114 -8.66 -0.80 -3.11
C ASP A 114 -8.93 0.70 -3.28
N ILE A 115 -10.22 1.05 -3.27
CA ILE A 115 -10.72 2.41 -3.50
C ILE A 115 -10.27 3.37 -2.40
N ARG A 116 -9.96 2.87 -1.20
CA ARG A 116 -9.51 3.68 -0.05
C ARG A 116 -8.18 4.39 -0.33
N PHE A 117 -7.40 3.89 -1.29
CA PHE A 117 -6.20 4.59 -1.75
C PHE A 117 -6.51 5.94 -2.36
N ASN A 118 -7.66 6.12 -3.01
CA ASN A 118 -8.03 7.42 -3.56
C ASN A 118 -8.20 8.46 -2.46
N ASP A 119 -8.83 8.09 -1.34
CA ASP A 119 -9.01 8.98 -0.20
C ASP A 119 -7.67 9.32 0.47
N MET A 120 -6.78 8.33 0.61
CA MET A 120 -5.43 8.55 1.13
C MET A 120 -4.62 9.47 0.22
N PHE A 121 -4.66 9.26 -1.09
CA PHE A 121 -3.94 10.12 -2.02
C PHE A 121 -4.53 11.52 -2.08
N LEU A 122 -5.86 11.67 -2.03
CA LEU A 122 -6.50 12.97 -1.91
C LEU A 122 -6.06 13.68 -0.63
N TYR A 123 -6.09 12.98 0.52
CA TYR A 123 -5.64 13.48 1.81
C TYR A 123 -4.19 13.99 1.78
N LEU A 124 -3.29 13.26 1.12
CA LEU A 124 -1.88 13.63 0.96
C LEU A 124 -1.69 14.77 -0.05
N TYR A 125 -2.46 14.77 -1.13
CA TYR A 125 -2.37 15.75 -2.20
C TYR A 125 -2.80 17.14 -1.74
N ILE A 126 -3.94 17.26 -1.02
CA ILE A 126 -4.39 18.55 -0.48
C ILE A 126 -3.41 19.16 0.54
N ARG A 127 -2.55 18.33 1.15
CA ARG A 127 -1.47 18.76 2.06
C ARG A 127 -0.17 19.08 1.34
N GLU A 128 -0.15 18.92 0.02
CA GLU A 128 1.02 19.07 -0.86
C GLU A 128 2.14 18.09 -0.47
N TRP A 129 1.79 16.90 0.05
CA TRP A 129 2.77 15.89 0.46
C TRP A 129 3.14 14.94 -0.67
N ILE A 130 2.28 14.82 -1.68
CA ILE A 130 2.55 14.09 -2.90
C ILE A 130 2.32 14.97 -4.12
N THR A 131 2.96 14.62 -5.22
CA THR A 131 2.70 15.19 -6.54
C THR A 131 2.45 14.07 -7.55
N TYR A 132 1.73 14.40 -8.62
CA TYR A 132 1.47 13.49 -9.72
C TYR A 132 2.29 13.90 -10.94
N LYS A 133 2.79 12.90 -11.67
CA LYS A 133 3.40 13.04 -12.99
C LYS A 133 2.69 12.09 -13.93
N SER A 134 2.20 12.60 -15.06
CA SER A 134 1.60 11.77 -16.10
C SER A 134 2.32 11.96 -17.43
N ASP A 135 2.08 11.04 -18.37
CA ASP A 135 2.37 11.25 -19.78
C ASP A 135 1.28 12.11 -20.42
N ALA A 136 1.50 12.55 -21.66
CA ALA A 136 0.60 13.47 -22.37
C ALA A 136 -0.86 12.97 -22.52
N ASN A 137 -1.13 11.68 -22.25
CA ASN A 137 -2.44 11.05 -22.37
C ASN A 137 -2.99 10.54 -21.02
N ASP A 138 -2.36 10.90 -19.90
CA ASP A 138 -2.72 10.43 -18.55
C ASP A 138 -2.79 8.90 -18.38
N LYS A 139 -2.13 8.14 -19.26
CA LYS A 139 -2.09 6.68 -19.22
C LYS A 139 -1.12 6.17 -18.17
N ASN A 140 -0.10 6.96 -17.83
CA ASN A 140 0.95 6.58 -16.89
C ASN A 140 1.05 7.56 -15.72
N VAL A 141 0.01 7.62 -14.89
CA VAL A 141 0.03 8.44 -13.67
C VAL A 141 1.00 7.83 -12.65
N ARG A 142 1.99 8.64 -12.25
CA ARG A 142 3.03 8.33 -11.26
C ARG A 142 2.92 9.27 -10.08
N ILE A 143 3.09 8.73 -8.88
CA ILE A 143 2.97 9.43 -7.62
C ILE A 143 4.37 9.59 -7.04
N LEU A 144 4.72 10.81 -6.65
CA LEU A 144 6.00 11.17 -6.05
C LEU A 144 5.79 11.77 -4.67
N LEU A 145 6.76 11.55 -3.79
CA LEU A 145 6.85 12.32 -2.56
C LEU A 145 7.30 13.75 -2.90
N SER A 146 6.60 14.76 -2.39
CA SER A 146 6.99 16.15 -2.60
C SER A 146 8.20 16.53 -1.73
N GLU A 147 8.91 17.60 -2.10
CA GLU A 147 9.97 18.17 -1.25
C GLU A 147 9.45 18.56 0.14
N LYS A 148 8.20 19.06 0.22
CA LYS A 148 7.54 19.44 1.47
C LYS A 148 7.30 18.26 2.41
N ALA A 149 7.11 17.06 1.87
CA ALA A 149 6.89 15.86 2.67
C ALA A 149 8.19 15.15 3.11
N LYS A 150 9.35 15.46 2.53
CA LYS A 150 10.62 14.84 2.95
C LYS A 150 10.92 15.01 4.45
N PRO A 151 10.80 16.22 5.05
CA PRO A 151 11.01 16.37 6.49
C PRO A 151 9.99 15.60 7.34
N TYR A 152 8.77 15.40 6.82
CA TYR A 152 7.76 14.60 7.50
C TYR A 152 8.12 13.10 7.44
N PHE A 153 8.52 12.60 6.27
CA PHE A 153 9.05 11.24 6.10
C PHE A 153 10.19 10.95 7.09
N GLU A 154 11.18 11.85 7.18
CA GLU A 154 12.31 11.67 8.10
C GLU A 154 11.89 11.55 9.57
N LYS A 155 10.80 12.24 9.98
CA LYS A 155 10.26 12.15 11.34
C LYS A 155 9.48 10.86 11.59
N ILE A 156 8.74 10.37 10.61
CA ILE A 156 7.85 9.22 10.82
C ILE A 156 8.52 7.87 10.60
N LYS A 157 9.61 7.79 9.82
CA LYS A 157 10.21 6.51 9.43
C LYS A 157 10.60 5.62 10.61
N GLU A 158 11.01 6.23 11.72
CA GLU A 158 11.41 5.52 12.95
C GLU A 158 10.21 4.95 13.72
N ALA A 159 9.00 5.45 13.48
CA ALA A 159 7.77 4.89 14.03
C ALA A 159 7.32 3.59 13.34
N PHE A 160 7.93 3.26 12.18
CA PHE A 160 7.62 2.06 11.38
C PHE A 160 8.88 1.20 11.16
N PRO A 161 9.55 0.73 12.22
CA PRO A 161 10.85 0.08 12.10
C PRO A 161 10.78 -1.23 11.31
N LYS A 162 9.69 -1.99 11.45
CA LYS A 162 9.51 -3.25 10.72
C LYS A 162 9.30 -3.02 9.24
N GLU A 163 8.40 -2.11 8.89
CA GLU A 163 8.10 -1.76 7.50
C GLU A 163 9.33 -1.15 6.83
N LEU A 164 10.05 -0.26 7.52
CA LEU A 164 11.28 0.32 6.99
C LEU A 164 12.35 -0.76 6.73
N ASN A 165 12.53 -1.71 7.65
CA ASN A 165 13.44 -2.83 7.47
C ASN A 165 13.06 -3.65 6.23
N PHE A 166 11.78 -4.00 6.07
CA PHE A 166 11.29 -4.72 4.89
C PHE A 166 11.57 -3.94 3.59
N LEU A 167 11.17 -2.66 3.53
CA LEU A 167 11.33 -1.82 2.34
C LEU A 167 12.80 -1.63 1.96
N SER A 168 13.69 -1.53 2.95
CA SER A 168 15.12 -1.33 2.72
C SER A 168 15.77 -2.46 1.92
N LEU A 169 15.22 -3.68 1.96
CA LEU A 169 15.70 -4.84 1.19
C LEU A 169 15.66 -4.61 -0.33
N PHE A 170 14.78 -3.72 -0.78
CA PHE A 170 14.56 -3.39 -2.19
C PHE A 170 15.31 -2.13 -2.63
N GLY A 171 16.01 -1.46 -1.72
CA GLY A 171 16.72 -0.22 -2.00
C GLY A 171 15.77 0.90 -2.42
N ARG A 172 16.12 1.64 -3.48
CA ARG A 172 15.34 2.80 -3.95
C ARG A 172 14.29 2.47 -5.01
N ARG A 173 14.17 1.21 -5.48
CA ARG A 173 13.26 0.87 -6.58
C ARG A 173 12.80 -0.58 -6.52
N MET A 174 11.52 -0.78 -6.82
CA MET A 174 10.94 -2.10 -7.10
C MET A 174 10.50 -2.20 -8.57
N PHE A 175 10.57 -3.41 -9.13
CA PHE A 175 10.08 -3.71 -10.48
C PHE A 175 8.57 -3.98 -10.42
N GLU A 176 7.79 -3.05 -10.97
CA GLU A 176 6.33 -3.05 -10.89
C GLU A 176 5.71 -4.37 -11.37
N ASP A 177 5.97 -4.78 -12.62
CA ASP A 177 5.38 -5.99 -13.21
C ASP A 177 5.69 -7.24 -12.37
N ARG A 178 6.92 -7.32 -11.84
CA ARG A 178 7.34 -8.43 -10.97
C ARG A 178 6.59 -8.41 -9.65
N THR A 179 6.51 -7.25 -9.00
CA THR A 179 5.83 -7.13 -7.70
C THR A 179 4.34 -7.46 -7.82
N VAL A 180 3.67 -6.92 -8.85
CA VAL A 180 2.26 -7.19 -9.11
C VAL A 180 2.05 -8.68 -9.35
N ASN A 181 2.80 -9.29 -10.28
CA ASN A 181 2.68 -10.72 -10.59
C ASN A 181 2.87 -11.62 -9.36
N ILE A 182 3.86 -11.32 -8.50
CA ILE A 182 4.08 -12.14 -7.30
C ILE A 182 2.87 -12.07 -6.37
N ILE A 183 2.28 -10.89 -6.18
CA ILE A 183 1.15 -10.68 -5.27
C ILE A 183 -0.15 -11.24 -5.84
N THR A 184 -0.42 -11.03 -7.13
CA THR A 184 -1.71 -11.40 -7.74
C THR A 184 -1.75 -12.84 -8.21
N GLU A 185 -0.61 -13.43 -8.58
CA GLU A 185 -0.56 -14.78 -9.17
C GLU A 185 0.25 -15.76 -8.32
N VAL A 186 1.53 -15.45 -8.02
CA VAL A 186 2.45 -16.43 -7.43
C VAL A 186 2.05 -16.80 -6.01
N ILE A 187 1.81 -15.81 -5.15
CA ILE A 187 1.40 -16.03 -3.76
C ILE A 187 0.07 -16.79 -3.72
N PRO A 188 -1.03 -16.35 -4.37
CA PRO A 188 -2.29 -17.10 -4.36
C PRO A 188 -2.15 -18.55 -4.84
N ASN A 189 -1.47 -18.78 -5.97
CA ASN A 189 -1.34 -20.12 -6.55
C ASN A 189 -0.48 -21.07 -5.71
N SER A 190 0.50 -20.55 -4.98
CA SER A 190 1.38 -21.37 -4.15
C SER A 190 0.73 -21.79 -2.82
N TYR A 191 -0.28 -21.06 -2.33
CA TYR A 191 -1.11 -21.52 -1.21
C TYR A 191 -2.13 -22.57 -1.64
N TRP A 192 -2.72 -22.42 -2.85
CA TRP A 192 -3.61 -23.44 -3.40
C TRP A 192 -2.92 -24.81 -3.50
N LYS A 193 -1.66 -24.85 -3.96
CA LYS A 193 -0.88 -26.09 -4.02
C LYS A 193 -0.59 -26.71 -2.65
N GLN A 194 -0.26 -25.90 -1.65
CA GLN A 194 0.03 -26.38 -0.30
C GLN A 194 -1.19 -27.01 0.37
N ASN A 195 -2.39 -26.44 0.18
CA ASN A 195 -3.62 -26.99 0.75
C ASN A 195 -4.04 -28.31 0.07
N VAL A 196 -3.81 -28.46 -1.23
CA VAL A 196 -4.05 -29.72 -1.96
C VAL A 196 -3.14 -30.84 -1.47
N GLU A 197 -1.90 -30.53 -1.09
CA GLU A 197 -0.94 -31.53 -0.58
C GLU A 197 -1.23 -31.97 0.86
N THR A 198 -1.96 -31.17 1.65
CA THR A 198 -2.34 -31.50 3.04
C THR A 198 -3.64 -32.30 3.19
N ASP A 199 -4.43 -32.46 2.12
CA ASP A 199 -5.70 -33.21 2.12
C ASP A 199 -5.52 -34.71 1.76
N HIS A 200 -4.32 -35.27 1.96
CA HIS A 200 -4.00 -36.68 1.70
C HIS A 200 -3.40 -37.41 2.91
#